data_AF-A0A9E3QF76-F1
#
_entry.id   AF-A0A9E3QF76-F1
#
_cell.length_a   1.000
_cell.length_b   1.000
_cell.length_c   1.000
_cell.angle_alpha   90.00
_cell.angle_beta   90.00
_cell.angle_gamma   90.00
#
_symmetry.space_group_name_H-M   'P 1'
#
loop_
_entity.id
_entity.type
_entity.pdbx_description
1 polymer ?
#
loop_
_entity_poly.entity_id
_entity_poly.type
_entity_poly.pdbx_seq_one_letter_code
_entity_poly.pdbx_strand_id
1 'polypeptide(L)'
;MAKRYEELTPAERAKVEAFRARHRTPEACTEERRGREAVYREFPPAGARTELIGLMATLRRERERQGLSLADVAARSGLDKAYLSRLENGGIPNPTLATVARYAAALSKRLALAVEDLESVP
;
A
#
# COMPACT_ATOMS: atom_id res chain seq x y z
N MET A 1 -13.17 -28.00 1.16
CA MET A 1 -12.68 -26.72 1.74
C MET A 1 -11.22 -26.89 2.12
N ALA A 2 -10.38 -25.86 1.94
CA ALA A 2 -9.00 -25.92 2.38
C ALA A 2 -8.93 -25.92 3.92
N LYS A 3 -8.08 -26.78 4.51
CA LYS A 3 -7.84 -26.81 5.96
C LYS A 3 -7.25 -25.47 6.42
N ARG A 4 -7.68 -24.97 7.58
CA ARG A 4 -7.02 -23.82 8.21
C ARG A 4 -5.61 -24.20 8.68
N TYR A 5 -4.72 -23.23 8.85
CA TYR A 5 -3.33 -23.51 9.21
C TYR A 5 -3.22 -24.23 10.57
N GLU A 6 -4.12 -23.91 11.50
CA GLU A 6 -4.21 -24.52 12.83
C GLU A 6 -4.63 -26.01 12.76
N GLU A 7 -5.33 -26.41 11.70
CA GLU A 7 -5.84 -27.76 11.47
C GLU A 7 -4.83 -28.67 10.74
N LEU A 8 -3.69 -28.11 10.31
CA LEU A 8 -2.64 -28.85 9.62
C LEU A 8 -1.82 -29.68 10.60
N THR A 9 -1.44 -30.89 10.22
CA THR A 9 -0.45 -31.69 10.94
C THR A 9 0.93 -31.03 10.91
N PRO A 10 1.85 -31.40 11.84
CA PRO A 10 3.22 -30.89 11.81
C PRO A 10 3.93 -31.09 10.45
N ALA A 11 3.71 -32.22 9.79
CA ALA A 11 4.28 -32.52 8.49
C ALA A 11 3.68 -31.66 7.36
N GLU A 12 2.37 -31.39 7.39
CA GLU A 12 1.72 -30.48 6.43
C GLU A 12 2.19 -29.03 6.64
N ARG A 13 2.32 -28.57 7.90
CA ARG A 13 2.87 -27.25 8.21
C ARG A 13 4.31 -27.10 7.73
N ALA A 14 5.15 -28.11 7.94
CA ALA A 14 6.53 -28.10 7.46
C ALA A 14 6.61 -27.96 5.93
N LYS A 15 5.70 -28.61 5.18
CA LYS A 15 5.61 -28.44 3.72
C LYS A 15 5.19 -27.02 3.32
N VAL A 16 4.18 -26.45 3.98
CA VAL A 16 3.76 -25.05 3.75
C VAL A 16 4.88 -24.08 4.07
N GLU A 17 5.61 -24.32 5.15
CA GLU A 17 6.68 -23.44 5.61
C GLU A 17 7.90 -23.53 4.69
N ALA A 18 8.28 -24.73 4.25
CA ALA A 18 9.31 -24.94 3.24
C ALA A 18 8.95 -24.27 1.90
N PHE A 19 7.68 -24.35 1.48
CA PHE A 19 7.20 -23.64 0.30
C PHE A 19 7.29 -22.11 0.48
N ARG A 20 6.80 -21.57 1.60
CA ARG A 20 6.89 -20.14 1.92
C ARG A 20 8.34 -19.65 2.04
N ALA A 21 9.25 -20.48 2.52
CA ALA A 21 10.67 -20.14 2.65
C ALA A 21 11.32 -19.91 1.29
N ARG A 22 10.97 -20.71 0.27
CA ARG A 22 11.46 -20.54 -1.11
C ARG A 22 11.09 -19.19 -1.72
N HIS A 23 9.92 -18.67 -1.38
CA HIS A 23 9.44 -17.37 -1.88
C HIS A 23 9.84 -16.17 -1.00
N ARG A 24 10.44 -16.41 0.18
CA ARG A 24 10.89 -15.35 1.08
C ARG A 24 12.37 -14.97 0.90
N THR A 25 13.07 -15.54 -0.08
CA THR A 25 14.45 -15.13 -0.37
C THR A 25 14.48 -13.70 -0.94
N PRO A 26 15.59 -12.94 -0.74
CA PRO A 26 15.75 -11.62 -1.35
C PRO A 26 15.58 -11.64 -2.88
N GLU A 27 16.06 -12.69 -3.53
CA GLU A 27 15.98 -12.88 -4.97
C GLU A 27 14.54 -13.09 -5.43
N ALA A 28 13.80 -14.01 -4.78
CA ALA A 28 12.41 -14.29 -5.12
C ALA A 28 11.51 -13.06 -4.88
N CYS A 29 11.71 -12.34 -3.78
CA CYS A 29 11.03 -11.07 -3.52
C CYS A 29 11.32 -10.01 -4.60
N THR A 30 12.57 -9.96 -5.07
CA THR A 30 12.99 -9.01 -6.10
C THR A 30 12.37 -9.35 -7.46
N GLU A 31 12.36 -10.63 -7.82
CA GLU A 31 11.75 -11.13 -9.05
C GLU A 31 10.23 -10.91 -9.06
N GLU A 32 9.55 -11.23 -7.96
CA GLU A 32 8.12 -10.96 -7.79
C GLU A 32 7.81 -9.47 -7.93
N ARG A 33 8.61 -8.60 -7.29
CA ARG A 33 8.46 -7.15 -7.42
C ARG A 33 8.61 -6.69 -8.86
N ARG A 34 9.61 -7.20 -9.59
CA ARG A 34 9.84 -6.88 -11.00
C ARG A 34 8.67 -7.34 -11.86
N GLY A 35 8.18 -8.56 -11.66
CA GLY A 35 7.03 -9.09 -12.38
C GLY A 35 5.78 -8.24 -12.16
N ARG A 36 5.50 -7.88 -10.90
CA ARG A 36 4.38 -6.99 -10.56
C ARG A 36 4.54 -5.61 -11.20
N GLU A 37 5.73 -5.04 -11.19
CA GLU A 37 6.01 -3.74 -11.81
C GLU A 37 5.88 -3.78 -13.33
N ALA A 38 6.27 -4.88 -13.98
CA ALA A 38 6.06 -5.10 -15.41
C ALA A 38 4.57 -5.20 -15.76
N VAL A 39 3.79 -5.97 -14.99
CA VAL A 39 2.33 -6.04 -15.15
C VAL A 39 1.69 -4.67 -15.01
N TYR A 40 2.10 -3.87 -14.01
CA TYR A 40 1.57 -2.51 -13.85
C TYR A 40 1.96 -1.56 -15.00
N ARG A 41 3.08 -1.80 -15.67
CA ARG A 41 3.51 -0.99 -16.81
C ARG A 41 2.71 -1.35 -18.06
N GLU A 42 2.48 -2.63 -18.27
CA GLU A 42 1.75 -3.16 -19.43
C GLU A 42 0.23 -2.94 -19.29
N PHE A 43 -0.29 -3.13 -18.08
CA PHE A 43 -1.69 -2.94 -17.72
C PHE A 43 -1.78 -1.92 -16.58
N PRO A 44 -1.59 -0.62 -16.87
CA PRO A 44 -1.73 0.40 -15.86
C PRO A 44 -3.18 0.38 -15.35
N PRO A 45 -3.41 0.33 -14.02
CA PRO A 45 -4.75 0.44 -13.47
C PRO A 45 -5.33 1.78 -13.91
N ALA A 46 -6.40 1.75 -14.70
CA ALA A 46 -7.05 2.94 -15.25
C ALA A 46 -7.54 3.85 -14.11
N GLY A 47 -7.23 5.15 -14.19
CA GLY A 47 -7.73 6.24 -13.31
C GLY A 47 -7.24 6.21 -11.85
N ALA A 48 -7.58 5.16 -11.13
CA ALA A 48 -7.47 5.09 -9.66
C ALA A 48 -6.05 5.29 -9.12
N ARG A 49 -5.01 4.85 -9.85
CA ARG A 49 -3.61 5.03 -9.40
C ARG A 49 -3.15 6.48 -9.55
N THR A 50 -3.57 7.18 -10.59
CA THR A 50 -3.22 8.59 -10.81
C THR A 50 -3.86 9.48 -9.75
N GLU A 51 -5.16 9.28 -9.50
CA GLU A 51 -5.91 9.97 -8.45
C GLU A 51 -5.28 9.76 -7.07
N LEU A 52 -4.92 8.51 -6.75
CA LEU A 52 -4.24 8.18 -5.52
C LEU A 52 -2.88 8.88 -5.39
N ILE A 53 -2.05 8.89 -6.44
CA ILE A 53 -0.76 9.59 -6.41
C ILE A 53 -0.97 11.09 -6.13
N GLY A 54 -1.97 11.70 -6.78
CA GLY A 54 -2.34 13.10 -6.55
C GLY A 54 -2.81 13.37 -5.11
N LEU A 55 -3.64 12.47 -4.57
CA LEU A 55 -4.11 12.54 -3.19
C LEU A 55 -2.95 12.42 -2.20
N MET A 56 -2.05 11.45 -2.40
CA MET A 56 -0.88 11.26 -1.53
C MET A 56 0.08 12.43 -1.59
N ALA A 57 0.31 13.01 -2.76
CA ALA A 57 1.10 14.24 -2.90
C ALA A 57 0.47 15.41 -2.13
N THR A 58 -0.87 15.51 -2.14
CA THR A 58 -1.61 16.52 -1.37
C THR A 58 -1.44 16.34 0.13
N LEU A 59 -1.54 15.11 0.63
CA LEU A 59 -1.30 14.79 2.05
C LEU A 59 0.15 15.09 2.46
N ARG A 60 1.13 14.75 1.63
CA ARG A 60 2.54 15.07 1.87
C ARG A 60 2.77 16.57 1.99
N ARG A 61 2.24 17.36 1.04
CA ARG A 61 2.36 18.83 1.09
C ARG A 61 1.74 19.39 2.36
N GLU A 62 0.58 18.87 2.78
CA GLU A 62 -0.06 19.31 4.02
C GLU A 62 0.76 18.94 5.26
N ARG A 63 1.35 17.74 5.31
CA ARG A 63 2.28 17.34 6.37
C ARG A 63 3.45 18.32 6.48
N GLU A 64 4.08 18.62 5.34
CA GLU A 64 5.21 19.55 5.26
C GLU A 64 4.81 20.97 5.65
N ARG A 65 3.62 21.44 5.21
CA ARG A 65 3.06 22.74 5.60
C ARG A 65 2.82 22.86 7.12
N GLN A 66 2.46 21.76 7.78
CA GLN A 66 2.29 21.71 9.24
C GLN A 66 3.63 21.54 9.99
N GLY A 67 4.75 21.42 9.29
CA GLY A 67 6.07 21.18 9.90
C GLY A 67 6.21 19.81 10.54
N LEU A 68 5.37 18.84 10.18
CA LEU A 68 5.38 17.50 10.78
C LEU A 68 6.37 16.57 10.08
N SER A 69 7.14 15.85 10.87
CA SER A 69 7.97 14.76 10.38
C SER A 69 7.14 13.50 10.10
N LEU A 70 7.71 12.55 9.37
CA LEU A 70 7.13 11.21 9.23
C LEU A 70 6.98 10.48 10.58
N ALA A 71 7.84 10.79 11.55
CA ALA A 71 7.75 10.20 12.89
C ALA A 71 6.54 10.74 13.66
N ASP A 72 6.23 12.03 13.51
CA ASP A 72 5.04 12.65 14.12
C ASP A 72 3.75 12.04 13.56
N VAL A 73 3.69 11.87 12.23
CA VAL A 73 2.54 11.23 11.58
C VAL A 73 2.45 9.75 11.96
N ALA A 74 3.57 9.04 12.09
CA ALA A 74 3.58 7.65 12.56
C ALA A 74 2.97 7.54 13.97
N ALA A 75 3.41 8.39 14.90
CA ALA A 75 2.89 8.41 16.26
C ALA A 75 1.39 8.72 16.33
N ARG A 76 0.90 9.66 15.51
CA ARG A 76 -0.52 10.06 15.49
C ARG A 76 -1.43 9.08 14.77
N SER A 77 -0.95 8.50 13.67
CA SER A 77 -1.75 7.60 12.82
C SER A 77 -1.68 6.14 13.26
N GLY A 78 -0.67 5.75 14.05
CA GLY A 78 -0.35 4.36 14.38
C GLY A 78 0.17 3.55 13.18
N LEU A 79 0.68 4.22 12.15
CA LEU A 79 1.30 3.60 10.98
C LEU A 79 2.82 3.59 11.13
N ASP A 80 3.47 2.59 10.54
CA ASP A 80 4.94 2.52 10.55
C ASP A 80 5.58 3.65 9.72
N LYS A 81 6.70 4.20 10.19
CA LYS A 81 7.42 5.32 9.53
C LYS A 81 7.93 4.92 8.13
N ALA A 82 8.47 3.71 7.98
CA ALA A 82 8.96 3.24 6.68
C ALA A 82 7.80 2.95 5.73
N TYR A 83 6.66 2.50 6.25
CA TYR A 83 5.41 2.40 5.50
C TYR A 83 4.92 3.77 5.01
N LEU A 84 4.89 4.79 5.88
CA LEU A 84 4.51 6.17 5.50
C LEU A 84 5.43 6.75 4.43
N SER A 85 6.75 6.53 4.55
CA SER A 85 7.71 6.93 3.51
C SER A 85 7.41 6.28 2.16
N ARG A 86 7.15 4.97 2.12
CA ARG A 86 6.76 4.28 0.88
C ARG A 86 5.42 4.79 0.35
N LEU A 87 4.47 5.06 1.23
CA LEU A 87 3.14 5.55 0.87
C LEU A 87 3.23 6.93 0.18
N GLU A 88 4.01 7.87 0.73
CA GLU A 88 4.21 9.20 0.14
C GLU A 88 4.99 9.19 -1.19
N ASN A 89 5.83 8.18 -1.40
CA ASN A 89 6.67 8.06 -2.60
C ASN A 89 6.12 7.06 -3.63
N GLY A 90 4.85 6.65 -3.52
CA GLY A 90 4.20 5.76 -4.49
C GLY A 90 4.70 4.31 -4.49
N GLY A 91 5.45 3.91 -3.46
CA GLY A 91 5.93 2.54 -3.27
C GLY A 91 4.83 1.57 -2.81
N ILE A 92 3.66 2.08 -2.42
CA ILE A 92 2.45 1.29 -2.16
C ILE A 92 1.47 1.55 -3.31
N PRO A 93 1.29 0.59 -4.25
CA PRO A 93 0.51 0.82 -5.46
C PRO A 93 -1.00 0.88 -5.21
N ASN A 94 -1.49 0.25 -4.14
CA ASN A 94 -2.91 0.19 -3.79
C ASN A 94 -3.12 0.16 -2.26
N PRO A 95 -2.92 1.29 -1.56
CA PRO A 95 -3.27 1.42 -0.16
C PRO A 95 -4.79 1.46 0.02
N THR A 96 -5.25 0.92 1.14
CA THR A 96 -6.69 0.96 1.47
C THR A 96 -7.13 2.39 1.77
N LEU A 97 -8.41 2.71 1.51
CA LEU A 97 -9.00 3.98 1.91
C LEU A 97 -8.84 4.25 3.41
N ALA A 98 -8.98 3.20 4.25
CA ALA A 98 -8.78 3.30 5.69
C ALA A 98 -7.36 3.74 6.06
N THR A 99 -6.35 3.26 5.34
CA THR A 99 -4.95 3.69 5.52
C THR A 99 -4.79 5.17 5.19
N VAL A 100 -5.32 5.62 4.05
CA VAL A 100 -5.22 7.02 3.63
C VAL A 100 -6.01 7.94 4.58
N ALA A 101 -7.17 7.49 5.07
CA ALA A 101 -7.97 8.21 6.05
C ALA A 101 -7.24 8.37 7.40
N ARG A 102 -6.53 7.34 7.88
CA ARG A 102 -5.70 7.42 9.09
C ARG A 102 -4.57 8.43 8.95
N TYR A 103 -3.93 8.49 7.78
CA TYR A 103 -2.94 9.51 7.49
C TYR A 103 -3.60 10.90 7.55
N ALA A 104 -4.71 11.12 6.85
CA ALA A 104 -5.41 12.40 6.84
C ALA A 104 -5.82 12.84 8.25
N ALA A 105 -6.34 11.92 9.06
CA ALA A 105 -6.72 12.19 10.45
C ALA A 105 -5.52 12.63 11.32
N ALA A 106 -4.33 12.06 11.11
CA ALA A 106 -3.10 12.49 11.79
C ALA A 106 -2.68 13.94 11.47
N LEU A 107 -3.16 14.48 10.35
CA LEU A 107 -3.02 15.88 9.94
C LEU A 107 -4.23 16.76 10.32
N SER A 108 -5.16 16.24 11.13
CA SER A 108 -6.44 16.88 11.44
C SER A 108 -7.26 17.21 10.18
N LYS A 109 -7.19 16.33 9.18
CA LYS A 109 -7.98 16.38 7.94
C LYS A 109 -8.93 15.18 7.86
N ARG A 110 -9.90 15.28 6.95
CA ARG A 110 -10.77 14.16 6.55
C ARG A 110 -10.73 14.01 5.04
N LEU A 111 -10.90 12.78 4.56
CA LEU A 111 -11.16 12.54 3.14
C LEU A 111 -12.62 12.90 2.86
N ALA A 112 -12.85 13.68 1.81
CA ALA A 112 -14.16 13.86 1.21
C ALA A 112 -14.13 13.12 -0.12
N LEU A 113 -15.05 12.17 -0.31
CA LEU A 113 -15.13 11.36 -1.51
C LEU A 113 -16.31 11.85 -2.34
N ALA A 114 -16.07 12.01 -3.63
CA ALA A 114 -17.07 12.33 -4.63
C ALA A 114 -16.92 11.35 -5.80
N VAL A 115 -17.99 11.20 -6.57
CA VAL A 115 -18.00 10.46 -7.82
C VAL A 115 -18.32 11.47 -8.91
N GLU A 116 -17.49 11.51 -9.94
CA GLU A 116 -17.61 12.42 -11.07
C GLU A 116 -17.72 11.60 -12.35
N ASP A 117 -18.29 12.18 -13.40
CA ASP A 117 -18.35 11.54 -14.70
C ASP A 117 -16.92 11.35 -15.23
N LEU A 118 -16.60 10.12 -15.66
CA LEU A 118 -15.37 9.89 -16.41
C LEU A 118 -15.54 10.58 -17.77
N GLU A 119 -14.72 11.59 -18.06
CA GLU A 119 -14.62 12.13 -19.41
C GLU A 119 -14.44 10.96 -20.37
N SER A 120 -15.31 10.85 -21.38
CA SER A 120 -15.18 9.77 -22.35
C SER A 120 -13.82 9.92 -23.02
N VAL A 121 -12.92 8.99 -22.78
CA VAL A 121 -11.68 8.90 -23.54
C VAL A 121 -12.09 8.69 -25.00
N PRO A 122 -11.71 9.57 -25.95
CA PRO A 122 -11.97 9.35 -27.36
C PRO A 122 -11.30 8.06 -27.88
#